data_AF-A0A954PJX6-F1
#
_entry.id   AF-A0A954PJX6-F1
#
_cell.length_a   1.000
_cell.length_b   1.000
_cell.length_c   1.000
_cell.angle_alpha   90.00
_cell.angle_beta   90.00
_cell.angle_gamma   90.00
#
_symmetry.space_group_name_H-M   'P 1'
#
loop_
_entity.id
_entity.type
_entity.pdbx_description
1 polymer ?
#
loop_
_entity_poly.entity_id
_entity_poly.type
_entity_poly.pdbx_seq_one_letter_code
_entity_poly.pdbx_strand_id
1 'polypeptide(L)' 'MPDSSTSSGKRITRILVVDDHPLVREGLAARISPQPDMEICGEAASLNEALDQVRATHPDLCIIDI' A
#
# COMPACT_ATOMS: atom_id res chain seq x y z
N MET A 1 -36.66 -11.71 -8.68
CA MET A 1 -36.41 -10.81 -7.52
C MET A 1 -36.56 -11.64 -6.25
N PRO A 2 -35.77 -11.40 -5.20
CA PRO A 2 -34.34 -11.06 -5.15
C PRO A 2 -33.60 -11.96 -4.13
N ASP A 3 -32.26 -11.94 -4.12
CA ASP A 3 -31.58 -11.81 -2.83
C ASP A 3 -30.31 -11.00 -3.00
N SER A 4 -30.22 -9.99 -2.15
CA SER A 4 -29.38 -8.82 -2.24
C SER A 4 -28.41 -8.89 -1.08
N SER A 5 -27.10 -9.03 -1.32
CA SER A 5 -26.04 -8.49 -0.45
C SER A 5 -24.66 -9.08 -0.79
N THR A 6 -23.93 -8.42 -1.67
CA THR A 6 -22.47 -8.35 -1.50
C THR A 6 -22.18 -6.90 -1.17
N SER A 7 -21.84 -6.66 0.10
CA SER A 7 -21.38 -5.36 0.57
C SER A 7 -20.28 -4.86 -0.36
N SER A 8 -20.56 -3.84 -1.17
CA SER A 8 -19.51 -3.05 -1.81
C SER A 8 -18.95 -2.11 -0.75
N GLY A 9 -18.40 -2.69 0.33
CA GLY A 9 -17.54 -1.98 1.25
C GLY A 9 -16.28 -1.69 0.47
N LYS A 10 -16.02 -0.41 0.19
CA LYS A 10 -14.83 0.03 -0.54
C LYS A 10 -13.61 -0.54 0.18
N ARG A 11 -12.98 -1.58 -0.38
CA ARG A 11 -11.79 -2.19 0.21
C ARG A 11 -10.66 -1.18 0.12
N ILE A 12 -9.99 -0.92 1.23
CA ILE A 12 -8.80 -0.07 1.25
C ILE A 12 -7.68 -0.82 0.52
N THR A 13 -7.09 -0.18 -0.48
CA THR A 13 -5.95 -0.70 -1.25
C THR A 13 -4.69 -0.51 -0.42
N ARG A 14 -3.99 -1.61 -0.13
CA ARG A 14 -2.83 -1.62 0.75
C ARG A 14 -1.56 -1.52 -0.08
N ILE A 15 -0.82 -0.44 0.10
CA ILE A 15 0.34 -0.09 -0.72
C ILE A 15 1.63 -0.29 0.08
N LEU A 16 2.60 -0.98 -0.50
CA LEU A 16 3.98 -1.04 0.00
C LEU A 16 4.87 -0.13 -0.86
N VAL A 17 5.66 0.73 -0.23
CA VAL A 17 6.60 1.62 -0.91
C VAL A 17 8.03 1.11 -0.68
N VAL A 18 8.79 0.92 -1.76
CA VAL A 18 10.17 0.44 -1.75
C VAL A 18 11.05 1.49 -2.43
N ASP A 19 11.79 2.25 -1.64
CA ASP A 19 12.63 3.36 -2.11
C ASP A 19 13.70 3.66 -1.05
N ASP A 20 14.95 3.86 -1.45
CA ASP A 20 16.06 4.17 -0.55
C ASP A 20 16.17 5.68 -0.23
N HIS A 21 15.38 6.53 -0.89
CA HIS A 21 15.27 7.96 -0.66
C HIS A 21 14.09 8.32 0.26
N PRO A 22 14.34 8.76 1.51
CA PRO A 22 13.29 9.13 2.46
C PRO A 22 12.32 10.20 1.94
N LEU A 23 12.82 11.16 1.15
CA LEU A 23 12.02 12.25 0.59
C LEU A 23 10.93 11.75 -0.37
N VAL A 24 11.21 10.69 -1.13
CA VAL A 24 10.22 10.11 -2.05
C VAL A 24 9.12 9.40 -1.26
N ARG A 25 9.50 8.66 -0.21
CA ARG A 25 8.53 7.99 0.68
C ARG A 25 7.61 8.99 1.37
N GLU A 26 8.16 10.08 1.93
CA GLU A 26 7.36 11.16 2.51
C GLU A 26 6.43 11.81 1.48
N GLY A 27 6.91 12.04 0.25
CA GLY A 27 6.10 12.59 -0.83
C GLY A 27 4.96 11.67 -1.27
N LEU A 28 5.20 10.35 -1.32
CA LEU A 28 4.17 9.35 -1.59
C LEU A 28 3.16 9.25 -0.46
N ALA A 29 3.62 9.23 0.80
CA ALA A 29 2.75 9.23 1.98
C ALA A 29 1.83 10.45 2.02
N ALA A 30 2.35 11.63 1.73
CA ALA A 30 1.56 12.86 1.67
C ALA A 30 0.46 12.84 0.58
N ARG A 31 0.66 12.06 -0.50
CA ARG A 31 -0.31 11.92 -1.60
C ARG A 31 -1.31 10.80 -1.38
N ILE A 32 -0.90 9.72 -0.70
CA ILE A 32 -1.72 8.54 -0.42
C ILE A 32 -2.62 8.76 0.79
N SER A 33 -2.12 9.42 1.84
CA SER A 33 -2.86 9.67 3.10
C SER A 33 -4.24 10.32 2.92
N PRO A 34 -4.44 11.29 2.00
CA PRO A 34 -5.76 11.86 1.74
C PRO A 34 -6.74 10.96 0.98
N GLN A 35 -6.30 9.83 0.42
CA GLN A 35 -7.14 8.94 -0.38
C GLN A 35 -7.93 7.99 0.54
N PRO A 36 -9.28 8.04 0.53
CA PRO A 36 -10.10 7.26 1.47
C PRO A 36 -10.14 5.75 1.16
N ASP A 37 -9.52 5.33 0.06
CA ASP A 37 -9.46 3.95 -0.42
C ASP A 37 -8.04 3.42 -0.58
N MET A 38 -7.05 4.12 -0.02
CA MET A 38 -5.67 3.69 -0.04
C MET A 38 -5.04 3.86 1.34
N GLU A 39 -4.12 2.96 1.68
CA GLU A 39 -3.27 3.09 2.85
C GLU A 39 -1.86 2.63 2.51
N ILE A 40 -0.86 3.23 3.14
CA ILE A 40 0.49 2.66 3.14
C ILE A 40 0.53 1.61 4.25
N CYS A 41 0.72 0.36 3.85
CA CYS A 41 0.81 -0.77 4.78
C CYS A 41 2.25 -1.08 5.21
N GLY A 42 3.24 -0.51 4.53
CA GLY A 42 4.65 -0.65 4.88
C GLY A 42 5.55 0.19 3.98
N GLU A 43 6.79 0.34 4.42
CA GLU A 43 7.89 0.98 3.69
C GLU A 43 9.12 0.07 3.75
N ALA A 44 9.95 0.12 2.72
CA ALA A 44 11.23 -0.57 2.67
C ALA A 44 12.27 0.27 1.94
N ALA A 45 13.54 0.17 2.34
CA ALA A 45 14.68 0.82 1.69
C ALA A 45 15.54 -0.17 0.89
N SER A 46 15.22 -1.46 0.91
CA SER A 46 15.98 -2.51 0.22
C SER A 46 15.08 -3.67 -0.20
N LEU A 47 15.57 -4.49 -1.14
CA LEU A 47 14.85 -5.66 -1.62
C LEU A 47 14.56 -6.68 -0.50
N ASN A 48 15.51 -6.91 0.41
CA ASN A 48 15.33 -7.84 1.52
C ASN A 48 14.22 -7.38 2.45
N GLU A 49 14.25 -6.10 2.86
CA GLU A 49 13.21 -5.51 3.68
C GLU A 49 11.85 -5.51 2.96
N ALA A 50 11.83 -5.23 1.66
CA ALA A 50 10.61 -5.29 0.86
C ALA A 50 9.99 -6.69 0.85
N LEU A 51 10.79 -7.74 0.69
CA LEU A 51 10.29 -9.13 0.70
C LEU A 51 9.73 -9.52 2.09
N ASP A 52 10.38 -9.08 3.16
CA ASP A 52 9.89 -9.31 4.52
C ASP A 52 8.57 -8.54 4.76
N GLN A 53 8.48 -7.30 4.29
CA GLN A 53 7.27 -6.49 4.36
C GLN A 53 6.13 -7.11 3.54
N VAL A 54 6.37 -7.56 2.30
CA VAL A 54 5.34 -8.23 1.48
C VAL A 54 4.73 -9.42 2.22
N ARG A 55 5.56 -10.23 2.90
CA ARG A 55 5.11 -11.40 3.66
C ARG A 55 4.37 -11.02 4.94
N ALA A 56 4.77 -9.94 5.59
CA ALA A 56 4.18 -9.50 6.85
C ALA A 56 2.87 -8.72 6.63
N THR A 57 2.80 -7.88 5.60
CA THR A 57 1.72 -6.91 5.41
C THR A 57 0.74 -7.30 4.32
N HIS A 58 1.09 -8.24 3.43
CA HIS A 58 0.25 -8.66 2.30
C HIS A 58 -0.33 -7.47 1.50
N PRO A 59 0.54 -6.64 0.87
CA PRO A 59 0.11 -5.49 0.09
C PRO A 59 -0.68 -5.92 -1.15
N ASP A 60 -1.64 -5.10 -1.57
CA ASP A 60 -2.34 -5.23 -2.85
C ASP A 60 -1.49 -4.69 -4.01
N LEU A 61 -0.63 -3.71 -3.73
CA LEU A 61 0.23 -3.01 -4.70
C LEU A 61 1.59 -2.68 -4.08
N CYS A 62 2.66 -2.82 -4.87
CA CYS A 62 4.00 -2.37 -4.50
C CYS A 62 4.46 -1.26 -5.46
N ILE A 63 4.97 -0.16 -4.93
CA ILE A 63 5.67 0.90 -5.67
C ILE A 63 7.15 0.69 -5.41
N ILE A 64 7.95 0.47 -6.45
CA ILE A 64 9.37 0.12 -6.34
C ILE A 64 10.18 1.08 -7.20
N ASP A 65 11.15 1.76 -6.58
CA ASP A 65 12.22 2.48 -7.26
C ASP A 65 13.38 1.52 -7.60
N ILE A 66 14.04 1.73 -8.75
CA ILE A 66 15.04 0.81 -9.35
C ILE A 66 16.46 1.35 -9.20
#